data_AF-A0A9E1ZYA8-F1
#
_entry.id   AF-A0A9E1ZYA8-F1
#
_cell.length_a   1.000
_cell.length_b   1.000
_cell.length_c   1.000
_cell.angle_alpha   90.00
_cell.angle_beta   90.00
_cell.angle_gamma   90.00
#
_symmetry.space_group_name_H-M   'P 1'
#
loop_
_entity.id
_entity.type
_entity.pdbx_description
1 polymer ?
#
loop_
_entity_poly.entity_id
_entity_poly.type
_entity_poly.pdbx_seq_one_letter_code
_entity_poly.pdbx_strand_id
1 'polypeptide(L)'
;DGGADWPKLTWMLDMREETNLVPISTFPMPDKEEFFRRGGRYGSHNMHENRPGPAYRSDEIIFATFFNAGVRVFDTKNPFQPEEIAYFVPATPKDSRVDSVQINDVYVDENQIVYAVDRFAGGLYILEMEIDI
;
A
#
# COMPACT_ATOMS: atom_id res chain seq x y z
N ASP A 1 -14.21 8.81 6.12
CA ASP A 1 -15.63 8.74 5.70
C ASP A 1 -16.36 7.57 6.37
N GLY A 2 -15.78 6.95 7.42
CA GLY A 2 -16.38 5.78 8.05
C GLY A 2 -16.26 4.49 7.23
N GLY A 3 -15.39 4.45 6.22
CA GLY A 3 -15.26 3.29 5.33
C GLY A 3 -16.42 3.20 4.34
N ALA A 4 -16.90 4.33 3.83
CA ALA A 4 -18.10 4.41 3.00
C ALA A 4 -18.05 3.53 1.74
N ASP A 5 -16.85 3.27 1.21
CA ASP A 5 -16.57 2.46 0.03
C ASP A 5 -15.76 1.20 0.34
N TRP A 6 -15.84 0.70 1.59
CA TRP A 6 -15.23 -0.55 2.01
C TRP A 6 -16.01 -1.78 1.46
N PRO A 7 -15.34 -2.88 1.09
CA PRO A 7 -13.88 -3.10 1.11
C PRO A 7 -13.18 -2.64 -0.19
N LYS A 8 -12.05 -1.94 -0.03
CA LYS A 8 -11.09 -1.69 -1.13
C LYS A 8 -9.90 -2.63 -1.01
N LEU A 9 -9.93 -3.69 -1.80
CA LEU A 9 -8.98 -4.79 -1.73
C LEU A 9 -7.88 -4.63 -2.78
N THR A 10 -6.67 -5.05 -2.43
CA THR A 10 -5.66 -5.46 -3.42
C THR A 10 -5.87 -6.95 -3.72
N TRP A 11 -5.94 -7.29 -4.99
CA TRP A 11 -6.19 -8.66 -5.47
C TRP A 11 -4.91 -9.29 -6.01
N MET A 12 -4.73 -10.58 -5.74
CA MET A 12 -3.75 -11.41 -6.42
C MET A 12 -4.44 -12.16 -7.56
N LEU A 13 -3.92 -12.01 -8.78
CA LEU A 13 -4.45 -12.67 -9.97
C LEU A 13 -3.41 -13.64 -10.52
N ASP A 14 -3.81 -14.89 -10.75
CA ASP A 14 -3.07 -15.82 -11.58
C ASP A 14 -3.28 -15.45 -13.04
N MET A 15 -2.20 -15.07 -13.72
CA MET A 15 -2.19 -14.70 -15.14
C MET A 15 -1.38 -15.67 -16.01
N ARG A 16 -1.17 -16.92 -15.59
CA ARG A 16 -0.46 -17.93 -16.41
C ARG A 16 -1.11 -18.13 -17.79
N GLU A 17 -2.42 -17.97 -17.86
CA GLU A 17 -3.19 -17.89 -19.10
C GLU A 17 -3.72 -16.46 -19.28
N GLU A 18 -3.08 -15.64 -20.14
CA GLU A 18 -3.39 -14.21 -20.28
C GLU A 18 -4.84 -13.91 -20.71
N THR A 19 -5.50 -14.86 -21.39
CA THR A 19 -6.90 -14.75 -21.80
C THR A 19 -7.88 -15.17 -20.70
N ASN A 20 -7.39 -15.68 -19.57
CA ASN A 20 -8.19 -16.16 -18.45
C ASN A 20 -7.50 -15.86 -17.10
N LEU A 21 -7.60 -14.60 -16.67
CA LEU A 21 -7.09 -14.17 -15.38
C LEU A 21 -7.97 -14.70 -14.25
N VAL A 22 -7.39 -15.37 -13.27
CA VAL A 22 -8.12 -15.96 -12.14
C VAL A 22 -7.72 -15.26 -10.84
N PRO A 23 -8.65 -14.58 -10.13
CA PRO A 23 -8.38 -14.09 -8.78
C PRO A 23 -8.15 -15.27 -7.84
N ILE A 24 -7.00 -15.32 -7.17
CA ILE A 24 -6.62 -16.44 -6.29
C ILE A 24 -6.57 -16.07 -4.81
N SER A 25 -6.37 -14.79 -4.48
CA SER A 25 -6.41 -14.30 -3.10
C SER A 25 -6.55 -12.78 -3.05
N THR A 26 -6.67 -12.25 -1.83
CA THR A 26 -6.65 -10.82 -1.52
C THR A 26 -5.61 -10.56 -0.46
N PHE A 27 -4.99 -9.38 -0.52
CA PHE A 27 -4.01 -8.96 0.46
C PHE A 27 -4.70 -8.63 1.79
N PRO A 28 -4.04 -8.85 2.94
CA PRO A 28 -4.63 -8.56 4.24
C PRO A 28 -4.96 -7.07 4.34
N MET A 29 -6.11 -6.77 4.96
CA MET A 29 -6.55 -5.41 5.19
C MET A 29 -6.05 -4.92 6.56
N PRO A 30 -5.67 -3.64 6.69
CA PRO A 30 -5.34 -3.04 7.98
C PRO A 30 -6.49 -3.12 9.00
N ASP A 31 -6.22 -2.80 10.27
CA ASP A 31 -7.24 -2.89 11.31
C ASP A 31 -8.41 -1.92 11.05
N LYS A 32 -9.59 -2.50 10.82
CA LYS A 32 -10.81 -1.76 10.52
C LYS A 32 -11.21 -0.80 11.65
N GLU A 33 -11.13 -1.25 12.89
CA GLU A 33 -11.56 -0.50 14.07
C GLU A 33 -10.62 0.68 14.36
N GLU A 34 -9.34 0.52 14.06
CA GLU A 34 -8.33 1.58 14.14
C GLU A 34 -8.58 2.67 13.08
N PHE A 35 -8.76 2.29 11.81
CA PHE A 35 -8.69 3.25 10.71
C PHE A 35 -10.04 3.83 10.24
N PHE A 36 -11.18 3.16 10.47
CA PHE A 36 -12.48 3.66 9.98
C PHE A 36 -12.86 5.02 10.57
N ARG A 37 -12.52 5.23 11.85
CA ARG A 37 -12.88 6.43 12.61
C ARG A 37 -11.80 7.51 12.60
N ARG A 38 -10.62 7.22 12.04
CA ARG A 38 -9.50 8.18 11.94
C ARG A 38 -9.75 9.32 10.96
N GLY A 39 -10.79 9.23 10.13
CA GLY A 39 -11.09 10.22 9.09
C GLY A 39 -10.40 9.89 7.76
N GLY A 40 -10.80 10.60 6.69
CA GLY A 40 -10.29 10.31 5.33
C GLY A 40 -10.81 9.00 4.73
N ARG A 41 -10.26 8.60 3.57
CA ARG A 41 -10.58 7.31 2.93
C ARG A 41 -9.76 6.19 3.55
N TYR A 42 -10.29 4.98 3.48
CA TYR A 42 -9.68 3.75 3.97
C TYR A 42 -9.55 2.69 2.85
N GLY A 43 -8.52 1.85 2.95
CA GLY A 43 -8.26 0.71 2.08
C GLY A 43 -7.33 0.99 0.91
N SER A 44 -7.13 0.00 0.04
CA SER A 44 -6.15 0.05 -1.05
C SER A 44 -6.41 1.22 -2.02
N HIS A 45 -5.33 1.83 -2.51
CA HIS A 45 -5.37 2.95 -3.46
C HIS A 45 -4.41 2.79 -4.64
N ASN A 46 -3.13 2.57 -4.38
CA ASN A 46 -2.11 2.41 -5.40
C ASN A 46 -1.01 1.44 -4.96
N MET A 47 -0.15 1.02 -5.88
CA MET A 47 0.97 0.12 -5.63
C MET A 47 2.21 0.55 -6.40
N HIS A 48 3.39 0.19 -5.88
CA HIS A 48 4.63 0.30 -6.64
C HIS A 48 4.61 -0.72 -7.78
N GLU A 49 4.80 -0.24 -9.00
CA GLU A 49 4.86 -1.09 -10.20
C GLU A 49 6.31 -1.46 -10.51
N ASN A 50 6.53 -2.66 -11.05
CA ASN A 50 7.84 -3.11 -11.56
C ASN A 50 8.23 -2.38 -12.86
N ARG A 51 8.47 -1.06 -12.79
CA ARG A 51 8.73 -0.21 -13.96
C ARG A 51 10.14 -0.39 -14.53
N PRO A 52 10.31 -0.27 -15.86
CA PRO A 52 11.63 -0.14 -16.49
C PRO A 52 12.45 1.02 -15.89
N GLY A 53 13.79 0.88 -15.85
CA GLY A 53 14.69 1.90 -15.32
C GLY A 53 15.16 1.65 -13.87
N PRO A 54 15.76 2.67 -13.21
CA PRO A 54 16.24 2.60 -11.83
C PRO A 54 15.04 2.56 -10.89
N ALA A 55 14.53 1.36 -10.62
CA ALA A 55 13.39 1.13 -9.75
C ALA A 55 13.53 -0.25 -9.13
N TYR A 56 13.10 -0.40 -7.89
CA TYR A 56 12.97 -1.72 -7.28
C TYR A 56 12.04 -2.59 -8.12
N ARG A 57 12.39 -3.86 -8.28
CA ARG A 57 11.50 -4.86 -8.88
C ARG A 57 11.57 -6.14 -8.09
N SER A 58 10.41 -6.71 -7.81
CA SER A 58 10.29 -7.98 -7.13
C SER A 58 9.08 -8.74 -7.63
N ASP A 59 9.21 -10.06 -7.67
CA ASP A 59 8.11 -10.98 -7.94
C ASP A 59 7.36 -11.36 -6.65
N GLU A 60 7.94 -11.04 -5.48
CA GLU A 60 7.47 -11.52 -4.17
C GLU A 60 7.15 -10.40 -3.18
N ILE A 61 7.78 -9.23 -3.31
CA ILE A 61 7.60 -8.12 -2.36
C ILE A 61 6.83 -6.99 -3.02
N ILE A 62 5.65 -6.70 -2.49
CA ILE A 62 4.72 -5.71 -3.04
C ILE A 62 4.56 -4.56 -2.06
N PHE A 63 4.80 -3.33 -2.53
CA PHE A 63 4.52 -2.10 -1.80
C PHE A 63 3.20 -1.50 -2.27
N ALA A 64 2.35 -1.11 -1.33
CA ALA A 64 1.08 -0.47 -1.66
C ALA A 64 0.65 0.59 -0.65
N THR A 65 -0.19 1.50 -1.10
CA THR A 65 -0.73 2.60 -0.29
C THR A 65 -2.17 2.33 0.07
N PHE A 66 -2.51 2.53 1.34
CA PHE A 66 -3.81 2.25 1.92
C PHE A 66 -4.46 3.52 2.54
N PHE A 67 -4.35 4.67 1.88
CA PHE A 67 -4.88 5.95 2.33
C PHE A 67 -4.49 6.30 3.79
N ASN A 68 -5.46 6.31 4.72
CA ASN A 68 -5.23 6.61 6.14
C ASN A 68 -4.53 5.50 6.90
N ALA A 69 -4.41 4.33 6.29
CA ALA A 69 -3.62 3.23 6.80
C ALA A 69 -2.21 3.19 6.21
N GLY A 70 -1.76 4.26 5.53
CA GLY A 70 -0.36 4.48 5.20
C GLY A 70 0.21 3.62 4.08
N VAL A 71 1.50 3.33 4.14
CA VAL A 71 2.20 2.40 3.26
C VAL A 71 2.18 1.01 3.89
N ARG A 72 1.99 -0.02 3.07
CA ARG A 72 1.99 -1.44 3.44
C ARG A 72 2.94 -2.19 2.52
N VAL A 73 3.62 -3.19 3.06
CA VAL A 73 4.55 -4.05 2.35
C VAL A 73 4.14 -5.49 2.60
N PHE A 74 4.05 -6.27 1.53
CA PHE A 74 3.54 -7.63 1.57
C PHE A 74 4.52 -8.61 0.94
N ASP A 75 4.66 -9.79 1.55
CA ASP A 75 5.30 -10.96 0.96
C ASP A 75 4.23 -11.82 0.27
N THR A 76 4.48 -12.16 -1.00
CA THR A 76 3.59 -12.95 -1.85
C THR A 76 4.18 -14.29 -2.29
N LYS A 77 5.23 -14.80 -1.61
CA LYS A 77 5.79 -16.15 -1.84
C LYS A 77 4.72 -17.25 -1.82
N ASN A 78 3.75 -17.11 -0.92
CA ASN A 78 2.51 -17.88 -0.99
C ASN A 78 1.41 -17.00 -1.60
N PRO A 79 1.13 -17.09 -2.91
CA PRO A 79 0.18 -16.20 -3.56
C PRO A 79 -1.28 -16.50 -3.17
N PHE A 80 -1.55 -17.62 -2.48
CA PHE A 80 -2.87 -17.94 -1.92
C PHE A 80 -3.11 -17.30 -0.55
N GLN A 81 -2.04 -16.85 0.11
CA GLN A 81 -2.09 -16.21 1.41
C GLN A 81 -0.98 -15.16 1.54
N PRO A 82 -1.10 -13.99 0.86
CA PRO A 82 -0.18 -12.89 1.04
C PRO A 82 -0.10 -12.45 2.51
N GLU A 83 1.09 -12.06 2.97
CA GLU A 83 1.33 -11.66 4.36
C GLU A 83 1.86 -10.23 4.42
N GLU A 84 1.32 -9.40 5.33
CA GLU A 84 1.88 -8.07 5.60
C GLU A 84 3.16 -8.22 6.44
N ILE A 85 4.28 -7.70 5.95
CA ILE A 85 5.60 -7.81 6.58
C ILE A 85 6.11 -6.48 7.15
N ALA A 86 5.59 -5.36 6.67
CA ALA A 86 5.93 -4.04 7.19
C ALA A 86 4.83 -3.01 6.87
N TYR A 87 4.78 -1.95 7.67
CA TYR A 87 3.91 -0.81 7.41
C TYR A 87 4.49 0.49 7.95
N PHE A 88 4.03 1.61 7.40
CA PHE A 88 4.31 2.93 7.94
C PHE A 88 3.07 3.82 7.83
N VAL A 89 2.64 4.38 8.96
CA VAL A 89 1.51 5.32 9.03
C VAL A 89 1.98 6.64 9.62
N PRO A 90 2.12 7.71 8.81
CA PRO A 90 2.45 9.02 9.33
C PRO A 90 1.44 9.55 10.35
N ALA A 91 1.90 10.48 11.18
CA ALA A 91 1.01 11.32 11.96
C ALA A 91 0.09 12.16 11.04
N THR A 92 -1.06 12.58 11.54
CA THR A 92 -1.97 13.46 10.79
C THR A 92 -1.27 14.79 10.48
N PRO A 93 -1.14 15.19 9.20
CA PRO A 93 -0.55 16.47 8.84
C PRO A 93 -1.37 17.64 9.41
N LYS A 94 -0.70 18.66 9.95
CA LYS A 94 -1.33 19.80 10.65
C LYS A 94 -2.41 20.52 9.83
N ASP A 95 -2.23 20.61 8.51
CA ASP A 95 -3.12 21.33 7.59
C ASP A 95 -3.89 20.39 6.66
N SER A 96 -4.04 19.11 7.06
CA SER A 96 -4.84 18.14 6.32
C SER A 96 -6.32 18.53 6.30
N ARG A 97 -7.01 18.25 5.19
CA ARG A 97 -8.47 18.47 5.05
C ARG A 97 -9.30 17.45 5.82
N VAL A 98 -8.67 16.40 6.32
CA VAL A 98 -9.26 15.31 7.08
C VAL A 98 -8.34 14.97 8.26
N ASP A 99 -8.88 14.38 9.31
CA ASP A 99 -8.13 14.11 10.56
C ASP A 99 -7.14 12.93 10.47
N SER A 100 -6.67 12.61 9.27
CA SER A 100 -5.73 11.54 8.97
C SER A 100 -4.78 11.90 7.83
N VAL A 101 -3.71 11.12 7.72
CA VAL A 101 -2.92 11.00 6.50
C VAL A 101 -3.77 10.37 5.38
N GLN A 102 -3.44 10.66 4.13
CA GLN A 102 -4.02 10.06 2.93
C GLN A 102 -2.89 9.76 1.95
N ILE A 103 -2.14 8.69 2.24
CA ILE A 103 -1.08 8.22 1.36
C ILE A 103 -1.68 7.67 0.08
N ASN A 104 -1.27 8.24 -1.04
CA ASN A 104 -1.88 8.03 -2.34
C ASN A 104 -0.94 7.36 -3.34
N ASP A 105 0.37 7.53 -3.18
CA ASP A 105 1.33 6.92 -4.10
C ASP A 105 2.58 6.45 -3.36
N VAL A 106 3.20 5.42 -3.92
CA VAL A 106 4.44 4.83 -3.45
C VAL A 106 5.32 4.46 -4.63
N TYR A 107 6.59 4.84 -4.54
CA TYR A 107 7.63 4.44 -5.48
C TYR A 107 8.82 3.95 -4.68
N VAL A 108 9.49 2.90 -5.17
CA VAL A 108 10.68 2.36 -4.55
C VAL A 108 11.82 2.36 -5.57
N ASP A 109 12.93 2.99 -5.21
CA ASP A 109 14.10 3.07 -6.10
C ASP A 109 14.98 1.80 -6.03
N GLU A 110 15.98 1.72 -6.89
CA GLU A 110 16.93 0.60 -6.98
C GLU A 110 17.80 0.42 -5.72
N ASN A 111 17.83 1.41 -4.83
CA ASN A 111 18.52 1.35 -3.54
C ASN A 111 17.56 0.95 -2.40
N GLN A 112 16.36 0.48 -2.74
CA GLN A 112 15.30 0.09 -1.81
C GLN A 112 14.78 1.26 -0.95
N ILE A 113 14.99 2.50 -1.39
CA ILE A 113 14.42 3.67 -0.71
C ILE A 113 12.96 3.84 -1.14
N VAL A 114 12.07 3.93 -0.15
CA VAL A 114 10.63 4.07 -0.36
C VAL A 114 10.23 5.53 -0.29
N TYR A 115 9.58 6.00 -1.35
CA TYR A 115 9.05 7.36 -1.52
C TYR A 115 7.53 7.28 -1.48
N ALA A 116 6.90 7.85 -0.44
CA ALA A 116 5.46 7.84 -0.27
C ALA A 116 4.90 9.25 -0.17
N VAL A 117 3.76 9.52 -0.78
CA VAL A 117 3.19 10.88 -0.83
C VAL A 117 1.79 10.97 -0.24
N ASP A 118 1.57 11.97 0.58
CA ASP A 118 0.26 12.37 1.08
C ASP A 118 -0.41 13.34 0.10
N ARG A 119 -1.68 13.08 -0.25
CA ARG A 119 -2.39 13.91 -1.24
C ARG A 119 -2.84 15.29 -0.75
N PHE A 120 -2.74 15.58 0.54
CA PHE A 120 -3.28 16.80 1.13
C PHE A 120 -2.19 17.76 1.61
N ALA A 121 -1.50 17.44 2.70
CA ALA A 121 -0.55 18.36 3.34
C ALA A 121 0.70 17.66 3.91
N GLY A 122 0.76 16.32 3.91
CA GLY A 122 1.89 15.57 4.46
C GLY A 122 3.15 15.59 3.60
N GLY A 123 3.05 15.94 2.31
CA GLY A 123 4.19 16.03 1.40
C GLY A 123 4.77 14.65 1.05
N LEU A 124 6.10 14.60 0.94
CA LEU A 124 6.88 13.39 0.60
C LEU A 124 7.54 12.82 1.86
N TYR A 125 7.36 11.51 2.05
CA TYR A 125 8.06 10.71 3.05
C TYR A 125 9.09 9.83 2.35
N ILE A 126 10.28 9.76 2.93
CA ILE A 126 11.39 8.94 2.44
C ILE A 126 11.71 7.95 3.55
N LEU A 127 11.64 6.66 3.25
CA LEU A 127 11.71 5.58 4.22
C LEU A 127 12.73 4.53 3.76
N GLU A 128 13.26 3.80 4.73
CA GLU A 128 14.09 2.61 4.57
C GLU A 128 13.41 1.46 5.32
N MET A 129 13.52 0.25 4.80
CA MET A 129 13.00 -0.95 5.45
C MET A 129 13.94 -1.37 6.59
N GLU A 130 13.39 -1.76 7.74
CA GLU A 130 14.19 -2.32 8.85
C GLU A 130 14.55 -3.80 8.65
N ILE A 131 14.01 -4.43 7.60
CA ILE A 131 14.23 -5.83 7.24
C ILE A 131 14.77 -5.91 5.82
N ASP A 132 15.67 -6.86 5.58
CA ASP A 132 16.20 -7.14 4.25
C ASP A 132 15.11 -7.76 3.36
N ILE A 133 15.00 -7.26 2.12
CA ILE A 133 14.09 -7.75 1.07
C ILE A 133 14.80 -7.94 -0.26
#